data_AF-A0A953AVG9-F1
#
_entry.id   AF-A0A953AVG9-F1
#
_cell.length_a   1.000
_cell.length_b   1.000
_cell.length_c   1.000
_cell.angle_alpha   90.00
_cell.angle_beta   90.00
_cell.angle_gamma   90.00
#
_symmetry.space_group_name_H-M   'P 1'
#
loop_
_entity.id
_entity.type
_entity.pdbx_description
1 polymer ?
#
loop_
_entity_poly.entity_id
_entity_poly.type
_entity_poly.pdbx_seq_one_letter_code
_entity_poly.pdbx_strand_id
1 'polypeptide(L)'
;MAEPRRHGGRLAALLASFVLAARADSAAAAQRLDDLYTAQTIVTGTVAKQALKKLVAADPGRDVRQLGLVDARGGSAAYSGKACVPWFGAITGRNFAVQGNMLVGEATIQAMAEAFEKTEALDLPERLLIVLEAGQAAGGDKRGRQSAALKVYYREEYPYLDLRVDEHRHPVAELRRVFEVARHQLLPFVDGMPTRDNPLGRLPEAIAARLMTPPPFRPGGGGSA
;
A
#
# COMPACT_ATOMS: atom_id res chain seq x y z
N MET A 1 18.18 0.06 23.09
CA MET A 1 17.16 0.45 22.09
C MET A 1 17.76 0.25 20.72
N ALA A 2 17.27 -0.73 19.94
CA ALA A 2 17.70 -0.87 18.55
C ALA A 2 16.96 0.19 17.73
N GLU A 3 17.71 1.06 17.06
CA GLU A 3 17.18 1.98 16.06
C GLU A 3 16.44 1.16 14.99
N PRO A 4 15.21 1.51 14.58
CA PRO A 4 14.58 0.86 13.45
C PRO A 4 15.52 1.02 12.26
N ARG A 5 15.87 -0.10 11.61
CA ARG A 5 16.68 -0.05 10.38
C ARG A 5 15.92 0.83 9.40
N ARG A 6 16.40 2.05 9.17
CA ARG A 6 16.01 2.79 7.98
C ARG A 6 16.36 1.87 6.81
N HIS A 7 15.37 1.42 6.05
CA HIS A 7 15.61 0.67 4.82
C HIS A 7 16.27 1.62 3.81
N GLY A 8 17.56 1.86 4.02
CA GLY A 8 18.40 2.72 3.22
C GLY A 8 18.63 2.07 1.86
N GLY A 9 18.12 2.72 0.82
CA GLY A 9 18.63 2.58 -0.54
C GLY A 9 18.17 1.34 -1.30
N ARG A 10 16.92 1.34 -1.75
CA ARG A 10 16.52 1.27 -3.18
C ARG A 10 14.99 1.23 -3.25
N LEU A 11 14.48 2.05 -4.17
CA LEU A 11 13.10 2.48 -4.40
C LEU A 11 11.99 1.60 -3.84
N ALA A 12 11.03 2.24 -3.17
CA ALA A 12 9.77 1.64 -2.78
C ALA A 12 8.64 2.23 -3.66
N ALA A 13 8.03 1.40 -4.50
CA ALA A 13 6.97 1.80 -5.44
C ALA A 13 5.57 1.74 -4.77
N LEU A 14 4.87 2.88 -4.77
CA LEU A 14 3.57 3.08 -4.12
C LEU A 14 2.42 2.40 -4.87
N LEU A 15 1.46 1.88 -4.10
CA LEU A 15 0.09 1.76 -4.55
C LEU A 15 -0.80 2.45 -3.55
N ALA A 16 -1.73 3.28 -4.02
CA ALA A 16 -2.89 3.71 -3.27
C ALA A 16 -4.14 3.71 -4.14
N SER A 17 -5.05 2.80 -3.85
CA SER A 17 -6.42 2.76 -4.34
C SER A 17 -7.29 2.38 -3.15
N PHE A 18 -8.60 2.57 -3.22
CA PHE A 18 -9.56 2.06 -2.22
C PHE A 18 -9.48 0.52 -2.00
N VAL A 19 -8.55 -0.17 -2.69
CA VAL A 19 -7.83 -1.37 -2.24
C VAL A 19 -6.34 -1.16 -2.57
N LEU A 20 -5.43 -1.28 -1.59
CA LEU A 20 -4.06 -0.77 -1.64
C LEU A 20 -3.01 -1.89 -1.51
N ALA A 21 -2.17 -2.16 -2.53
CA ALA A 21 -1.29 -3.36 -2.59
C ALA A 21 0.18 -3.15 -3.07
N ALA A 22 1.00 -2.27 -2.47
CA ALA A 22 2.33 -1.84 -2.92
C ALA A 22 3.46 -2.90 -2.86
N ARG A 23 4.30 -3.09 -3.90
CA ARG A 23 5.59 -3.83 -3.84
C ARG A 23 6.77 -2.88 -4.07
N ALA A 24 7.86 -2.96 -3.31
CA ALA A 24 8.96 -2.01 -3.43
C ALA A 24 9.65 -2.03 -4.79
N ASP A 25 9.82 -3.20 -5.41
CA ASP A 25 10.50 -3.28 -6.70
C ASP A 25 9.55 -3.05 -7.91
N SER A 26 8.23 -3.06 -7.70
CA SER A 26 7.25 -2.93 -8.79
C SER A 26 5.80 -2.98 -8.30
N ALA A 27 4.97 -1.97 -8.57
CA ALA A 27 3.64 -1.87 -7.96
C ALA A 27 2.51 -1.71 -9.00
N ALA A 28 1.41 -2.48 -8.85
CA ALA A 28 0.17 -2.43 -9.64
C ALA A 28 -1.15 -2.42 -8.83
N ALA A 29 -2.01 -1.39 -9.01
CA ALA A 29 -3.32 -1.29 -8.34
C ALA A 29 -4.36 -1.58 -9.38
N ALA A 30 -4.90 -2.78 -9.33
CA ALA A 30 -5.96 -3.20 -10.21
C ALA A 30 -7.27 -3.26 -9.42
N GLN A 31 -8.27 -2.48 -9.82
CA GLN A 31 -9.60 -2.64 -9.23
C GLN A 31 -10.36 -3.87 -9.79
N ARG A 32 -9.87 -4.49 -10.87
CA ARG A 32 -10.29 -5.82 -11.35
C ARG A 32 -9.43 -6.39 -12.49
N LEU A 33 -8.10 -6.36 -12.37
CA LEU A 33 -7.17 -7.06 -13.26
C LEU A 33 -6.35 -7.98 -12.36
N ASP A 34 -6.22 -9.26 -12.73
CA ASP A 34 -5.55 -10.26 -11.89
C ASP A 34 -4.20 -9.72 -11.40
N ASP A 35 -4.08 -9.51 -10.08
CA ASP A 35 -2.91 -8.94 -9.41
C ASP A 35 -1.62 -9.69 -9.80
N LEU A 36 -1.75 -10.98 -10.14
CA LEU A 36 -0.68 -11.87 -10.60
C LEU A 36 -0.08 -11.44 -11.95
N TYR A 37 -0.90 -11.14 -12.97
CA TYR A 37 -0.39 -10.79 -14.30
C TYR A 37 0.28 -9.40 -14.29
N THR A 38 -0.26 -8.51 -13.47
CA THR A 38 0.25 -7.15 -13.30
C THR A 38 1.57 -7.13 -12.53
N ALA A 39 1.66 -7.90 -11.44
CA ALA A 39 2.91 -8.11 -10.71
C ALA A 39 4.00 -8.74 -11.60
N GLN A 40 3.67 -9.78 -12.39
CA GLN A 40 4.63 -10.45 -13.25
C GLN A 40 5.19 -9.53 -14.35
N THR A 41 4.35 -8.69 -14.96
CA THR A 41 4.78 -7.75 -16.01
C THR A 41 5.77 -6.71 -15.50
N ILE A 42 5.59 -6.18 -14.29
CA ILE A 42 6.44 -5.10 -13.78
C ILE A 42 7.73 -5.65 -13.15
N VAL A 43 7.70 -6.88 -12.59
CA VAL A 43 8.90 -7.61 -12.14
C VAL A 43 9.93 -7.80 -13.27
N THR A 44 9.50 -7.82 -14.54
CA THR A 44 10.43 -7.92 -15.70
C THR A 44 11.18 -6.62 -16.02
N GLY A 45 11.04 -5.55 -15.21
CA GLY A 45 11.76 -4.28 -15.40
C GLY A 45 11.17 -3.36 -16.47
N THR A 46 9.92 -3.60 -16.87
CA THR A 46 9.23 -2.76 -17.87
C THR A 46 8.94 -1.35 -17.31
N VAL A 47 9.09 -0.31 -18.13
CA VAL A 47 8.67 1.07 -17.77
C VAL A 47 7.17 1.09 -17.47
N ALA A 48 6.74 1.76 -16.39
CA ALA A 48 5.34 1.81 -15.97
C ALA A 48 4.37 2.15 -17.12
N LYS A 49 4.70 3.14 -17.95
CA LYS A 49 3.89 3.55 -19.13
C LYS A 49 3.75 2.44 -20.18
N GLN A 50 4.82 1.69 -20.44
CA GLN A 50 4.81 0.59 -21.42
C GLN A 50 4.00 -0.59 -20.89
N ALA A 51 4.17 -0.93 -19.61
CA ALA A 51 3.37 -1.96 -18.94
C ALA A 51 1.89 -1.58 -18.97
N LEU A 52 1.54 -0.35 -18.59
CA LEU A 52 0.17 0.16 -18.61
C LEU A 52 -0.46 0.01 -20.00
N LYS A 53 0.24 0.45 -21.05
CA LYS A 53 -0.27 0.34 -22.43
C LYS A 53 -0.57 -1.11 -22.82
N LYS A 54 0.34 -2.04 -22.50
CA LYS A 54 0.15 -3.47 -22.79
C LYS A 54 -1.04 -4.06 -22.03
N LEU A 55 -1.11 -3.80 -20.73
CA LEU A 55 -2.16 -4.31 -19.85
C LEU A 55 -3.54 -3.80 -20.23
N VAL A 56 -3.66 -2.49 -20.50
CA VAL A 56 -4.91 -1.88 -20.97
C VAL A 56 -5.31 -2.44 -22.33
N ALA A 57 -4.38 -2.59 -23.28
CA ALA A 57 -4.70 -3.15 -24.59
C ALA A 57 -5.19 -4.61 -24.52
N ALA A 58 -4.64 -5.38 -23.58
CA ALA A 58 -5.01 -6.78 -23.35
C ALA A 58 -6.30 -6.97 -22.55
N ASP A 59 -6.85 -5.91 -21.94
CA ASP A 59 -8.06 -5.98 -21.10
C ASP A 59 -9.33 -5.56 -21.89
N PRO A 60 -10.23 -6.50 -22.23
CA PRO A 60 -11.53 -6.19 -22.83
C PRO A 60 -12.45 -5.38 -21.91
N GLY A 61 -12.26 -5.48 -20.59
CA GLY A 61 -13.04 -4.79 -19.56
C GLY A 61 -12.46 -3.44 -19.12
N ARG A 62 -11.42 -2.93 -19.80
CA ARG A 62 -10.70 -1.70 -19.43
C ARG A 62 -11.61 -0.49 -19.22
N ASP A 63 -12.70 -0.37 -19.96
CA ASP A 63 -13.53 0.85 -19.98
C ASP A 63 -14.19 1.13 -18.63
N VAL A 64 -14.37 0.14 -17.75
CA VAL A 64 -14.96 0.29 -16.40
C VAL A 64 -13.94 0.15 -15.28
N ARG A 65 -12.64 0.09 -15.61
CA ARG A 65 -11.56 -0.21 -14.66
C ARG A 65 -10.59 0.96 -14.53
N GLN A 66 -9.95 1.05 -13.36
CA GLN A 66 -8.79 1.90 -13.14
C GLN A 66 -7.55 1.04 -12.87
N LEU A 67 -6.40 1.51 -13.33
CA LEU A 67 -5.11 0.86 -13.15
C LEU A 67 -4.03 1.90 -12.91
N GLY A 68 -3.29 1.76 -11.81
CA GLY A 68 -2.14 2.62 -11.49
C GLY A 68 -0.90 1.79 -11.27
N LEU A 69 0.21 2.22 -11.86
CA LEU A 69 1.48 1.51 -11.85
C LEU A 69 2.61 2.42 -11.40
N VAL A 70 3.56 1.85 -10.65
CA VAL A 70 4.85 2.47 -10.32
C VAL A 70 5.94 1.44 -10.57
N ASP A 71 6.95 1.82 -11.36
CA ASP A 71 8.08 0.94 -11.70
C ASP A 71 9.26 1.08 -10.72
N ALA A 72 10.19 0.12 -10.79
CA ALA A 72 11.41 0.06 -9.96
C ALA A 72 12.31 1.31 -10.08
N ARG A 73 12.13 2.12 -11.13
CA ARG A 73 12.88 3.36 -11.36
C ARG A 73 12.10 4.58 -10.89
N GLY A 74 10.93 4.41 -10.27
CA GLY A 74 10.11 5.50 -9.75
C GLY A 74 9.26 6.20 -10.81
N GLY A 75 9.22 5.66 -12.02
CA GLY A 75 8.28 6.10 -13.05
C GLY A 75 6.89 5.58 -12.73
N SER A 76 5.87 6.39 -12.98
CA SER A 76 4.48 6.05 -12.71
C SER A 76 3.58 6.30 -13.92
N ALA A 77 2.46 5.59 -13.95
CA ALA A 77 1.44 5.72 -14.98
C ALA A 77 0.08 5.30 -14.42
N ALA A 78 -0.99 5.92 -14.86
CA ALA A 78 -2.35 5.56 -14.49
C ALA A 78 -3.28 5.57 -15.69
N TYR A 79 -4.34 4.76 -15.61
CA TYR A 79 -5.42 4.68 -16.58
C TYR A 79 -6.75 4.70 -15.84
N SER A 80 -7.70 5.48 -16.35
CA SER A 80 -9.11 5.41 -15.96
C SER A 80 -9.94 5.15 -17.21
N GLY A 81 -10.72 4.08 -17.17
CA GLY A 81 -11.64 3.74 -18.24
C GLY A 81 -12.69 4.83 -18.46
N LYS A 82 -13.11 5.02 -19.71
CA LYS A 82 -14.09 6.05 -20.10
C LYS A 82 -15.49 5.88 -19.48
N ALA A 83 -15.79 4.70 -18.93
CA ALA A 83 -17.05 4.37 -18.27
C ALA A 83 -16.90 4.21 -16.75
N CYS A 84 -15.80 4.67 -16.15
CA CYS A 84 -15.71 4.82 -14.70
C CYS A 84 -16.77 5.82 -14.20
N VAL A 85 -17.31 5.56 -13.01
CA VAL A 85 -18.38 6.39 -12.46
C VAL A 85 -17.83 7.72 -11.91
N PRO A 86 -18.32 8.89 -12.39
CA PRO A 86 -17.87 10.19 -11.89
C PRO A 86 -18.25 10.43 -10.42
N TRP A 87 -17.50 11.25 -9.68
CA TRP A 87 -16.22 11.80 -10.08
C TRP A 87 -15.14 10.71 -10.04
N PHE A 88 -14.26 10.66 -11.04
CA PHE A 88 -13.12 9.75 -11.09
C PHE A 88 -11.90 10.48 -11.62
N GLY A 89 -10.71 10.04 -11.19
CA GLY A 89 -9.46 10.63 -11.62
C GLY A 89 -8.25 9.87 -11.09
N ALA A 90 -7.08 10.30 -11.55
CA ALA A 90 -5.80 9.79 -11.10
C ALA A 90 -4.74 10.91 -11.16
N ILE A 91 -3.80 10.88 -10.21
CA ILE A 91 -2.60 11.71 -10.21
C ILE A 91 -1.38 10.78 -10.08
N THR A 92 -0.37 11.04 -10.91
CA THR A 92 0.88 10.28 -10.94
C THR A 92 2.05 11.23 -10.73
N GLY A 93 3.00 10.83 -9.90
CA GLY A 93 4.25 11.55 -9.68
C GLY A 93 5.41 10.59 -9.45
N ARG A 94 6.56 11.13 -9.04
CA ARG A 94 7.75 10.33 -8.77
C ARG A 94 7.46 9.33 -7.65
N ASN A 95 7.65 8.04 -7.92
CA ASN A 95 7.40 6.94 -6.99
C ASN A 95 5.93 6.74 -6.60
N PHE A 96 4.95 7.41 -7.24
CA PHE A 96 3.55 7.25 -6.87
C PHE A 96 2.53 7.36 -8.00
N ALA A 97 1.41 6.66 -7.79
CA ALA A 97 0.18 6.78 -8.54
C ALA A 97 -1.00 6.64 -7.57
N VAL A 98 -1.87 7.65 -7.54
CA VAL A 98 -3.12 7.66 -6.77
C VAL A 98 -4.29 7.73 -7.75
N GLN A 99 -5.34 6.95 -7.49
CA GLN A 99 -6.55 6.99 -8.29
C GLN A 99 -7.79 6.62 -7.47
N GLY A 100 -8.96 7.00 -7.99
CA GLY A 100 -10.24 6.57 -7.47
C GLY A 100 -11.40 6.90 -8.40
N ASN A 101 -12.52 6.24 -8.17
CA ASN A 101 -13.80 6.46 -8.82
C ASN A 101 -14.89 6.57 -7.77
N MET A 102 -16.08 7.04 -8.18
CA MET A 102 -17.18 7.34 -7.25
C MET A 102 -16.78 8.29 -6.13
N LEU A 103 -15.81 9.17 -6.36
CA LEU A 103 -15.35 10.10 -5.34
C LEU A 103 -16.31 11.29 -5.22
N VAL A 104 -16.24 11.97 -4.08
CA VAL A 104 -16.97 13.22 -3.86
C VAL A 104 -16.49 14.35 -4.79
N GLY A 105 -15.23 14.30 -5.24
CA GLY A 105 -14.67 15.29 -6.16
C GLY A 105 -13.15 15.19 -6.29
N GLU A 106 -12.59 16.13 -7.06
CA GLU A 106 -11.16 16.18 -7.38
C GLU A 106 -10.26 16.37 -6.16
N ALA A 107 -10.73 17.14 -5.18
CA ALA A 107 -10.00 17.43 -3.95
C ALA A 107 -9.54 16.16 -3.22
N THR A 108 -10.27 15.05 -3.34
CA THR A 108 -9.87 13.76 -2.76
C THR A 108 -8.54 13.27 -3.31
N ILE A 109 -8.36 13.24 -4.63
CA ILE A 109 -7.12 12.73 -5.24
C ILE A 109 -5.98 13.74 -5.09
N GLN A 110 -6.28 15.04 -5.14
CA GLN A 110 -5.29 16.10 -4.87
C GLN A 110 -4.73 15.99 -3.45
N ALA A 111 -5.59 15.87 -2.43
CA ALA A 111 -5.17 15.72 -1.04
C ALA A 111 -4.28 14.48 -0.83
N MET A 112 -4.62 13.36 -1.46
CA MET A 112 -3.82 12.14 -1.42
C MET A 112 -2.44 12.31 -2.07
N ALA A 113 -2.36 12.95 -3.24
CA ALA A 113 -1.10 13.20 -3.92
C ALA A 113 -0.19 14.13 -3.11
N GLU A 114 -0.74 15.25 -2.62
CA GLU A 114 -0.01 16.20 -1.77
C GLU A 114 0.50 15.54 -0.48
N ALA A 115 -0.32 14.69 0.16
CA ALA A 115 0.07 13.98 1.36
C ALA A 115 1.28 13.07 1.11
N PHE A 116 1.35 12.41 -0.05
CA PHE A 116 2.50 11.56 -0.38
C PHE A 116 3.78 12.37 -0.60
N GLU A 117 3.67 13.53 -1.26
CA GLU A 117 4.79 14.43 -1.53
C GLU A 117 5.31 15.07 -0.23
N LYS A 118 4.42 15.47 0.66
CA LYS A 118 4.77 16.11 1.95
C LYS A 118 5.37 15.16 2.98
N THR A 119 5.33 13.85 2.75
CA THR A 119 5.76 12.82 3.72
C THR A 119 7.01 12.06 3.30
N GLU A 120 7.82 12.60 2.38
CA GLU A 120 9.01 11.92 1.83
C GLU A 120 10.01 11.42 2.90
N ALA A 121 10.10 12.10 4.05
CA ALA A 121 10.99 11.73 5.15
C ALA A 121 10.56 10.50 5.96
N LEU A 122 9.34 10.00 5.78
CA LEU A 122 8.76 8.88 6.53
C LEU A 122 8.98 7.54 5.81
N ASP A 123 8.81 6.43 6.54
CA ASP A 123 8.82 5.10 5.93
C ASP A 123 7.59 4.89 5.02
N LEU A 124 7.70 3.97 4.05
CA LEU A 124 6.63 3.78 3.08
C LEU A 124 5.27 3.42 3.73
N PRO A 125 5.18 2.47 4.69
CA PRO A 125 3.92 2.16 5.34
C PRO A 125 3.22 3.37 5.98
N GLU A 126 3.96 4.21 6.71
CA GLU A 126 3.42 5.43 7.33
C GLU A 126 2.91 6.41 6.27
N ARG A 127 3.69 6.64 5.20
CA ARG A 127 3.30 7.51 4.09
C ARG A 127 1.98 7.08 3.45
N LEU A 128 1.85 5.79 3.16
CA LEU A 128 0.64 5.22 2.54
C LEU A 128 -0.59 5.40 3.43
N LEU A 129 -0.41 5.27 4.74
CA LEU A 129 -1.50 5.45 5.69
C LEU A 129 -1.92 6.92 5.80
N ILE A 130 -0.96 7.86 5.84
CA ILE A 130 -1.24 9.30 5.79
C ILE A 130 -1.98 9.68 4.50
N VAL A 131 -1.60 9.08 3.37
CA VAL A 131 -2.30 9.27 2.09
C VAL A 131 -3.76 8.82 2.17
N LEU A 132 -4.04 7.64 2.74
CA LEU A 132 -5.41 7.17 2.96
C LEU A 132 -6.20 8.10 3.89
N GLU A 133 -5.58 8.59 4.96
CA GLU A 133 -6.17 9.54 5.90
C GLU A 133 -6.54 10.86 5.21
N ALA A 134 -5.64 11.41 4.39
CA ALA A 134 -5.88 12.63 3.62
C ALA A 134 -7.02 12.47 2.62
N GLY A 135 -7.06 11.35 1.88
CA GLY A 135 -8.15 11.06 0.95
C GLY A 135 -9.51 10.94 1.63
N GLN A 136 -9.57 10.27 2.79
CA GLN A 136 -10.81 10.17 3.56
C GLN A 136 -11.22 11.53 4.15
N ALA A 137 -10.27 12.35 4.62
CA ALA A 137 -10.54 13.68 5.16
C ALA A 137 -11.07 14.65 4.10
N ALA A 138 -10.63 14.53 2.85
CA ALA A 138 -11.15 15.27 1.70
C ALA A 138 -12.51 14.76 1.19
N GLY A 139 -13.08 13.74 1.84
CA GLY A 139 -14.44 13.24 1.65
C GLY A 139 -14.53 11.85 1.00
N GLY A 140 -13.47 11.36 0.37
CA GLY A 140 -13.39 9.96 -0.08
C GLY A 140 -14.43 9.55 -1.13
N ASP A 141 -14.97 8.33 -0.98
CA ASP A 141 -16.04 7.77 -1.80
C ASP A 141 -17.40 8.37 -1.38
N LYS A 142 -18.19 8.82 -2.36
CA LYS A 142 -19.49 9.47 -2.14
C LYS A 142 -20.54 8.57 -1.49
N ARG A 143 -20.33 7.25 -1.48
CA ARG A 143 -21.19 6.26 -0.81
C ARG A 143 -20.85 6.08 0.66
N GLY A 144 -19.74 6.66 1.13
CA GLY A 144 -19.23 6.50 2.48
C GLY A 144 -18.01 5.58 2.55
N ARG A 145 -17.83 4.92 3.70
CA ARG A 145 -16.65 4.11 4.02
C ARG A 145 -17.07 2.85 4.75
N GLN A 146 -16.41 1.73 4.44
CA GLN A 146 -16.69 0.44 5.07
C GLN A 146 -15.42 -0.36 5.33
N SER A 147 -14.43 -0.29 4.42
CA SER A 147 -13.20 -1.06 4.52
C SER A 147 -11.97 -0.21 4.19
N ALA A 148 -10.81 -0.70 4.63
CA ALA A 148 -9.50 -0.15 4.30
C ALA A 148 -8.45 -1.25 4.36
N ALA A 149 -7.42 -1.16 3.52
CA ALA A 149 -6.31 -2.09 3.53
C ALA A 149 -5.00 -1.35 3.27
N LEU A 150 -3.91 -1.93 3.77
CA LEU A 150 -2.55 -1.47 3.53
C LEU A 150 -1.66 -2.69 3.35
N LYS A 151 -1.12 -2.85 2.15
CA LYS A 151 -0.18 -3.91 1.85
C LYS A 151 1.08 -3.34 1.22
N VAL A 152 2.24 -3.76 1.74
CA VAL A 152 3.57 -3.26 1.41
C VAL A 152 4.50 -4.45 1.29
N TYR A 153 5.30 -4.49 0.24
CA TYR A 153 6.43 -5.40 0.13
C TYR A 153 7.72 -4.62 -0.01
N TYR A 154 8.83 -5.25 0.39
CA TYR A 154 10.17 -4.85 -0.01
C TYR A 154 10.73 -5.81 -1.08
N ARG A 155 11.96 -6.30 -0.86
CA ARG A 155 12.71 -7.18 -1.79
C ARG A 155 12.24 -8.64 -1.76
N GLU A 156 11.53 -9.01 -0.70
CA GLU A 156 11.15 -10.39 -0.45
C GLU A 156 9.83 -10.76 -1.16
N GLU A 157 9.57 -12.07 -1.26
CA GLU A 157 8.36 -12.59 -1.91
C GLU A 157 7.13 -12.51 -1.02
N TYR A 158 7.32 -12.36 0.29
CA TYR A 158 6.26 -12.10 1.26
C TYR A 158 6.10 -10.59 1.51
N PRO A 159 4.88 -10.14 1.87
CA PRO A 159 4.66 -8.74 2.21
C PRO A 159 5.42 -8.37 3.49
N TYR A 160 6.01 -7.18 3.50
CA TYR A 160 6.53 -6.55 4.71
C TYR A 160 5.39 -6.21 5.68
N LEU A 161 4.26 -5.78 5.13
CA LEU A 161 3.05 -5.44 5.85
C LEU A 161 1.83 -5.85 5.02
N ASP A 162 0.84 -6.48 5.63
CA ASP A 162 -0.45 -6.79 5.01
C ASP A 162 -1.54 -6.66 6.07
N LEU A 163 -2.20 -5.51 6.08
CA LEU A 163 -3.24 -5.15 7.05
C LEU A 163 -4.55 -4.90 6.33
N ARG A 164 -5.64 -5.38 6.92
CA ARG A 164 -6.99 -5.23 6.40
C ARG A 164 -7.96 -4.94 7.53
N VAL A 165 -8.87 -4.02 7.26
CA VAL A 165 -10.10 -3.78 8.02
C VAL A 165 -11.23 -3.96 7.01
N ASP A 166 -11.84 -5.13 7.02
CA ASP A 166 -12.82 -5.51 5.99
C ASP A 166 -14.23 -4.95 6.27
N GLU A 167 -14.55 -4.63 7.53
CA GLU A 167 -15.78 -3.93 7.93
C GLU A 167 -15.51 -3.09 9.18
N HIS A 168 -15.72 -1.78 9.10
CA HIS A 168 -15.76 -0.88 10.23
C HIS A 168 -16.41 0.46 9.84
N ARG A 169 -17.08 1.14 10.80
CA ARG A 169 -17.65 2.50 10.58
C ARG A 169 -16.59 3.58 10.28
N HIS A 170 -15.36 3.34 10.74
CA HIS A 170 -14.20 4.21 10.56
C HIS A 170 -12.98 3.38 10.12
N PRO A 171 -12.97 2.83 8.91
CA PRO A 171 -12.03 1.78 8.54
C PRO A 171 -10.58 2.28 8.42
N VAL A 172 -10.36 3.51 7.93
CA VAL A 172 -9.00 4.10 7.87
C VAL A 172 -8.44 4.39 9.26
N ALA A 173 -9.26 4.91 10.17
CA ALA A 173 -8.82 5.14 11.56
C ALA A 173 -8.55 3.82 12.30
N GLU A 174 -9.36 2.79 12.03
CA GLU A 174 -9.12 1.46 12.58
C GLU A 174 -7.87 0.81 11.97
N LEU A 175 -7.63 1.00 10.68
CA LEU A 175 -6.41 0.55 10.02
C LEU A 175 -5.17 1.22 10.64
N ARG A 176 -5.26 2.51 10.99
CA ARG A 176 -4.22 3.23 11.74
C ARG A 176 -3.97 2.61 13.11
N ARG A 177 -5.03 2.32 13.87
CA ARG A 177 -4.91 1.64 15.17
C ARG A 177 -4.22 0.27 15.01
N VAL A 178 -4.64 -0.53 14.04
CA VAL A 178 -4.04 -1.85 13.75
C VAL A 178 -2.58 -1.70 13.28
N PHE A 179 -2.27 -0.68 12.49
CA PHE A 179 -0.91 -0.37 12.07
C PHE A 179 0.02 -0.06 13.24
N GLU A 180 -0.43 0.71 14.23
CA GLU A 180 0.37 0.97 15.44
C GLU A 180 0.69 -0.32 16.21
N VAL A 181 -0.28 -1.23 16.33
CA VAL A 181 -0.05 -2.55 16.92
C VAL A 181 0.95 -3.36 16.08
N ALA A 182 0.77 -3.38 14.76
CA ALA A 182 1.65 -4.09 13.84
C ALA A 182 3.08 -3.54 13.89
N ARG A 183 3.25 -2.22 14.01
CA ARG A 183 4.55 -1.55 14.14
C ARG A 183 5.33 -2.03 15.36
N HIS A 184 4.64 -2.28 16.48
CA HIS A 184 5.27 -2.77 17.69
C HIS A 184 5.40 -4.29 17.75
N GLN A 185 4.52 -5.05 17.09
CA GLN A 185 4.46 -6.50 17.27
C GLN A 185 4.86 -7.29 16.02
N LEU A 186 4.31 -6.92 14.86
CA LEU A 186 4.51 -7.64 13.60
C LEU A 186 5.81 -7.24 12.90
N LEU A 187 6.08 -5.95 12.72
CA LEU A 187 7.23 -5.50 11.93
C LEU A 187 8.58 -6.00 12.49
N PRO A 188 8.84 -5.98 13.81
CA PRO A 188 10.08 -6.53 14.35
C PRO A 188 10.23 -8.04 14.14
N PHE A 189 9.12 -8.77 14.02
CA PHE A 189 9.13 -10.19 13.67
C PHE A 189 9.46 -10.38 12.18
N VAL A 190 8.82 -9.61 11.30
CA VAL A 190 9.10 -9.62 9.86
C VAL A 190 10.57 -9.26 9.58
N ASP A 191 11.14 -8.28 10.28
CA ASP A 191 12.56 -7.91 10.17
C ASP A 191 13.52 -9.05 10.55
N GLY A 192 13.06 -10.03 11.34
CA GLY A 192 13.81 -11.21 11.75
C GLY A 192 13.59 -12.44 10.87
N MET A 193 12.66 -12.39 9.91
CA MET A 193 12.36 -13.51 9.02
C MET A 193 13.51 -13.80 8.03
N PRO A 194 13.54 -15.01 7.44
CA PRO A 194 14.40 -15.31 6.30
C PRO A 194 14.30 -14.28 5.18
N THR A 195 15.44 -13.84 4.67
CA THR A 195 15.55 -12.92 3.53
C THR A 195 16.44 -13.53 2.46
N ARG A 196 16.44 -12.98 1.25
CA ARG A 196 17.39 -13.38 0.20
C ARG A 196 18.85 -13.27 0.65
N ASP A 197 19.18 -12.27 1.47
CA ASP A 197 20.55 -12.01 1.94
C ASP A 197 20.88 -12.80 3.24
N ASN A 198 19.87 -13.24 4.00
CA ASN A 198 20.01 -14.10 5.17
C ASN A 198 18.92 -15.18 5.18
N PRO A 199 19.13 -16.32 4.51
CA PRO A 199 18.11 -17.36 4.34
C PRO A 199 17.67 -18.05 5.63
N LEU A 200 18.47 -17.99 6.70
CA LEU A 200 18.10 -18.56 8.00
C LEU A 200 17.26 -17.59 8.85
N GLY A 201 17.20 -16.31 8.47
CA GLY A 201 16.65 -15.27 9.32
C GLY A 201 17.46 -15.11 10.62
N ARG A 202 17.04 -14.18 11.47
CA ARG A 202 17.52 -14.08 12.85
C ARG A 202 16.53 -13.27 13.66
N LEU A 203 15.68 -13.96 14.41
CA LEU A 203 14.76 -13.29 15.32
C LEU A 203 15.49 -12.91 16.62
N PRO A 204 15.51 -11.62 17.03
CA PRO A 204 16.08 -11.25 18.31
C PRO A 204 15.30 -11.89 19.46
N GLU A 205 16.00 -12.31 20.52
CA GLU A 205 15.40 -12.98 21.68
C GLU A 205 14.27 -12.16 22.33
N ALA A 206 14.43 -10.83 22.40
CA ALA A 206 13.39 -9.93 22.91
C ALA A 206 12.09 -9.96 22.08
N ILE A 207 12.18 -10.20 20.77
CA ILE A 207 11.00 -10.33 19.90
C ILE A 207 10.38 -11.72 20.08
N ALA A 208 11.20 -12.78 20.15
CA ALA A 208 10.72 -14.13 20.44
C ALA A 208 9.97 -14.19 21.78
N ALA A 209 10.52 -13.58 22.84
CA ALA A 209 9.88 -13.50 24.15
C ALA A 209 8.54 -12.75 24.11
N ARG A 210 8.44 -11.67 23.33
CA ARG A 210 7.19 -10.91 23.15
C ARG A 210 6.10 -11.75 22.49
N LEU A 211 6.44 -12.61 21.53
CA LEU A 211 5.47 -13.51 20.89
C LEU A 211 4.88 -14.53 21.87
N MET A 212 5.63 -14.90 22.91
CA MET A 212 5.15 -15.77 23.99
C MET A 212 4.33 -15.04 25.06
N THR A 213 4.38 -13.71 25.09
CA THR A 213 3.59 -12.90 26.02
C THR A 213 2.11 -12.89 25.57
N PRO A 214 1.11 -13.06 26.44
CA PRO A 214 -0.29 -12.99 26.02
C PRO A 214 -0.66 -11.62 25.43
N PRO A 215 -1.59 -11.54 24.45
CA PRO A 215 -1.89 -10.31 23.73
C PRO A 215 -2.18 -9.06 24.59
N PRO A 216 -2.94 -9.12 25.71
CA PRO A 216 -3.21 -7.93 26.54
C PRO A 216 -1.96 -7.29 27.13
N PHE A 217 -0.89 -8.07 27.31
CA PHE A 217 0.36 -7.60 27.92
C PHE A 217 1.40 -7.17 26.88
N ARG A 218 1.05 -7.17 25.59
CA ARG A 218 1.91 -6.67 24.51
C ARG A 218 1.65 -5.17 24.29
N PRO A 219 2.65 -4.41 23.79
CA PRO A 219 2.44 -3.00 23.43
C PRO A 219 1.29 -2.82 22.43
N GLY A 220 0.30 -2.00 22.79
CA GLY A 220 -0.91 -1.78 21.97
C GLY A 220 -1.88 -2.97 21.90
N GLY A 221 -1.69 -3.99 22.73
CA GLY A 221 -2.53 -5.19 22.73
C GLY A 221 -3.95 -4.94 23.22
N GLY A 222 -4.94 -5.30 22.40
CA GLY A 222 -6.37 -5.22 22.73
C GLY A 222 -7.06 -6.57 22.91
N GLY A 223 -6.29 -7.65 23.14
CA GLY A 223 -6.83 -9.00 23.29
C GLY A 223 -7.39 -9.28 24.70
N SER A 224 -8.10 -10.39 24.84
CA SER A 224 -8.51 -10.94 26.15
C SER A 224 -7.38 -11.73 26.79
N ALA A 225 -7.35 -11.77 28.13
CA ALA A 225 -6.43 -12.60 28.91
C ALA A 225 -6.83 -14.07 28.88
#